data_AF-A0A1Q3BJA1-F1
#
_entry.id   AF-A0A1Q3BJA1-F1
#
_cell.length_a   1.000
_cell.length_b   1.000
_cell.length_c   1.000
_cell.angle_alpha   90.00
_cell.angle_beta   90.00
_cell.angle_gamma   90.00
#
_symmetry.space_group_name_H-M   'P 1'
#
loop_
_entity.id
_entity.type
_entity.pdbx_description
1 polymer ?
#
loop_
_entity_poly.entity_id
_entity_poly.type
_entity_poly.pdbx_seq_one_letter_code
_entity_poly.pdbx_strand_id
1 'polypeptide(L)'
;MRQPQTIRDVQRLNGKIAALSRFVSKSAEKCLPFFKILRDPKGFSWSDDCQVAFDKLKEYLTSPPLISKPKDGEDLYLYLAATSGAVSAVLVREEDKVQRPVYYLSKALNDAEGRYPEVEKFAYALIISARKLRPYFQAHTIKVLTDKPLKQVLAKPDTSGRLIKWSVELGEYDVKFESRPAIKSQVLADFVGDNTPTECMEENPSESEKGMWKLSVDGSSCLTGSGAGLVLTSPDGWTLEYALRFKFKATNNEAEWEALIAGLTITKHLEVQRIEASSDSQLVVGLANGEYEAREELMTKYLAHFQGMRSAFQDLRIVKVPRAENVRADQLSKLATTEELEKNQTVLVDYLEHPTISQAEVMDIDGPQEPNWMTPFISWLRDGVLPEDPVEARKLVYRANRFQFRDEILYKRSFSFPWLRCLNPSEADYALREVHEGICGNHTGGRTLSHKLLRQGYYWPTIHQDAINLVRKCDKCQRNANISRRPSQPLTSITAPWPFAQWGMDFVGPLPMATGQRKFLIVAVDYFTKWVEAEPLATITEKNTESFVWRSIICRFGVPRTIITDNGKQFDCQAFRDFCREWRIEHRLASVAYPQSNGQAEVINREIISGLKKRLEDRVLYLTYP
;
A
#
# COMPACT_ATOMS: atom_id res chain seq x y z
N MET A 1 31.79 10.90 41.97
CA MET A 1 31.69 9.46 41.61
C MET A 1 33.09 8.85 41.58
N ARG A 2 33.28 7.63 42.10
CA ARG A 2 34.57 6.91 42.03
C ARG A 2 34.68 6.17 40.68
N GLN A 3 35.90 6.06 40.15
CA GLN A 3 36.20 5.33 38.91
C GLN A 3 35.82 3.84 39.07
N PRO A 4 35.14 3.24 38.08
CA PRO A 4 34.86 1.80 38.08
C PRO A 4 36.14 0.96 38.07
N GLN A 5 36.24 -0.02 38.98
CA GLN A 5 37.40 -0.91 39.08
C GLN A 5 37.05 -2.35 38.63
N THR A 6 35.77 -2.64 38.47
CA THR A 6 35.28 -3.97 38.07
C THR A 6 34.18 -3.86 37.02
N ILE A 7 33.92 -4.92 36.27
CA ILE A 7 32.80 -5.00 35.33
C ILE A 7 31.46 -4.72 36.03
N ARG A 8 31.29 -5.20 37.28
CA ARG A 8 30.09 -4.91 38.08
C ARG A 8 29.93 -3.41 38.36
N ASP A 9 31.03 -2.69 38.58
CA ASP A 9 30.98 -1.24 38.76
C ASP A 9 30.58 -0.53 37.47
N VAL A 10 31.06 -1.00 36.31
CA VAL A 10 30.65 -0.48 34.99
C VAL A 10 29.17 -0.74 34.73
N GLN A 11 28.66 -1.93 35.06
CA GLN A 11 27.23 -2.25 34.98
C GLN A 11 26.40 -1.34 35.89
N ARG A 12 26.86 -1.11 37.13
CA ARG A 12 26.19 -0.22 38.09
C ARG A 12 26.21 1.23 37.62
N LEU A 13 27.32 1.69 37.05
CA LEU A 13 27.45 3.01 36.44
C LEU A 13 26.44 3.16 35.29
N ASN A 14 26.39 2.19 34.38
CA ASN A 14 25.47 2.21 33.25
C ASN A 14 23.99 2.22 33.70
N GLY A 15 23.64 1.45 34.73
CA GLY A 15 22.30 1.49 35.34
C GLY A 15 21.92 2.86 35.90
N LYS A 16 22.87 3.55 36.56
CA LYS A 16 22.64 4.93 37.05
C LYS A 16 22.47 5.93 35.91
N ILE A 17 23.25 5.80 34.84
CA ILE A 17 23.15 6.67 33.65
C ILE A 17 21.82 6.44 32.95
N ALA A 18 21.36 5.19 32.82
CA ALA A 18 20.05 4.88 32.24
C ALA A 18 18.90 5.55 33.01
N ALA A 19 18.96 5.57 34.35
CA ALA A 19 17.99 6.27 35.19
C ALA A 19 18.01 7.80 34.97
N LEU A 20 19.16 8.37 34.63
CA LEU A 20 19.34 9.80 34.35
C LEU A 20 19.24 10.14 32.85
N SER A 21 18.95 9.16 31.99
CA SER A 21 19.03 9.32 30.53
C SER A 21 18.19 10.48 29.99
N ARG A 22 17.07 10.80 30.65
CA ARG A 22 16.20 11.94 30.29
C ARG A 22 16.85 13.32 30.44
N PHE A 23 17.91 13.43 31.25
CA PHE A 23 18.64 14.68 31.55
C PHE A 23 19.99 14.78 30.84
N VAL A 24 20.47 13.68 30.28
CA VAL A 24 21.82 13.59 29.72
C VAL A 24 21.76 13.61 28.20
N SER A 25 22.18 14.73 27.64
CA SER A 25 22.39 14.91 26.21
C SER A 25 23.36 13.85 25.66
N LYS A 26 22.99 13.22 24.54
CA LYS A 26 23.78 12.18 23.82
C LYS A 26 24.33 11.09 24.73
N SER A 27 23.55 10.66 25.74
CA SER A 27 24.01 9.74 26.78
C SER A 27 24.55 8.42 26.25
N ALA A 28 23.99 7.86 25.18
CA ALA A 28 24.48 6.59 24.62
C ALA A 28 25.84 6.75 23.92
N GLU A 29 26.06 7.87 23.24
CA GLU A 29 27.33 8.19 22.60
C GLU A 29 28.45 8.36 23.64
N LYS A 30 28.17 9.15 24.69
CA LYS A 30 29.10 9.34 25.82
C LYS A 30 29.43 8.03 26.55
N CYS A 31 28.58 7.01 26.44
CA CYS A 31 28.77 5.71 27.07
C CYS A 31 29.33 4.63 26.14
N LEU A 32 29.62 4.94 24.86
CA LEU A 32 30.19 3.97 23.92
C LEU A 32 31.46 3.27 24.44
N PRO A 33 32.42 3.97 25.09
CA PRO A 33 33.59 3.32 25.68
C PRO A 33 33.22 2.30 26.76
N PHE A 34 32.23 2.60 27.59
CA PHE A 34 31.74 1.69 28.63
C PHE A 34 31.05 0.45 28.03
N PHE A 35 30.32 0.62 26.93
CA PHE A 35 29.68 -0.50 26.23
C PHE A 35 30.71 -1.46 25.61
N LYS A 36 31.86 -0.97 25.15
CA LYS A 36 32.95 -1.82 24.65
C LYS A 36 33.46 -2.76 25.76
N ILE A 37 33.70 -2.23 26.97
CA ILE A 37 34.10 -3.04 28.14
C ILE A 37 33.03 -4.09 28.48
N LEU A 38 31.74 -3.75 28.38
CA LEU A 38 30.65 -4.69 28.68
C LEU A 38 30.50 -5.81 27.63
N ARG A 39 31.02 -5.63 26.41
CA ARG A 39 30.99 -6.66 25.35
C ARG A 39 32.09 -7.73 25.53
N ASP A 40 33.21 -7.40 26.19
CA ASP A 40 34.27 -8.37 26.53
C ASP A 40 34.50 -8.45 28.06
N PRO A 41 33.71 -9.28 28.76
CA PRO A 41 33.82 -9.41 30.22
C PRO A 41 35.05 -10.21 30.69
N LYS A 42 35.88 -10.77 29.80
CA LYS A 42 37.08 -11.55 30.18
C LYS A 42 38.36 -10.71 30.12
N GLY A 43 38.40 -9.66 29.30
CA GLY A 43 39.52 -8.73 29.15
C GLY A 43 39.30 -7.35 29.77
N PHE A 44 38.86 -7.28 31.04
CA PHE A 44 38.60 -5.98 31.68
C PHE A 44 39.87 -5.11 31.72
N SER A 45 39.86 -4.03 30.95
CA SER A 45 40.86 -2.98 30.95
C SER A 45 40.15 -1.63 30.88
N TRP A 46 40.45 -0.76 31.86
CA TRP A 46 39.93 0.60 31.86
C TRP A 46 40.84 1.48 31.01
N SER A 47 40.43 1.74 29.77
CA SER A 47 41.23 2.54 28.82
C SER A 47 41.17 4.05 29.13
N ASP A 48 42.12 4.79 28.56
CA ASP A 48 42.14 6.26 28.63
C ASP A 48 40.84 6.86 28.06
N ASP A 49 40.30 6.31 26.98
CA ASP A 49 38.99 6.70 26.42
C ASP A 49 37.85 6.56 27.44
N CYS A 50 37.87 5.50 28.26
CA CYS A 50 36.88 5.29 29.32
C CYS A 50 37.06 6.31 30.43
N GLN A 51 38.30 6.68 30.77
CA GLN A 51 38.57 7.70 31.77
C GLN A 51 38.11 9.08 31.30
N VAL A 52 38.43 9.47 30.07
CA VAL A 52 37.98 10.73 29.47
C VAL A 52 36.46 10.80 29.41
N ALA A 53 35.80 9.73 28.97
CA ALA A 53 34.33 9.68 28.94
C ALA A 53 33.71 9.79 30.35
N PHE A 54 34.33 9.17 31.35
CA PHE A 54 33.87 9.21 32.74
C PHE A 54 34.01 10.60 33.36
N ASP A 55 35.11 11.30 33.11
CA ASP A 55 35.30 12.66 33.62
C ASP A 55 34.41 13.67 32.90
N LYS A 56 34.24 13.57 31.57
CA LYS A 56 33.25 14.37 30.82
C LYS A 56 31.83 14.16 31.34
N LEU A 57 31.49 12.92 31.69
CA LEU A 57 30.18 12.61 32.27
C LEU A 57 30.02 13.24 33.66
N LYS A 58 31.06 13.19 34.51
CA LYS A 58 31.03 13.82 35.83
C LYS A 58 30.85 15.33 35.72
N GLU A 59 31.59 15.99 34.82
CA GLU A 59 31.48 17.42 34.55
C GLU A 59 30.09 17.79 34.04
N TYR A 60 29.50 16.99 33.14
CA TYR A 60 28.14 17.23 32.68
C TYR A 60 27.11 17.10 33.82
N LEU A 61 27.31 16.14 34.73
CA LEU A 61 26.40 15.91 35.85
C LEU A 61 26.53 16.93 36.99
N THR A 62 27.60 17.74 37.05
CA THR A 62 27.70 18.83 38.03
C THR A 62 26.85 20.04 37.66
N SER A 63 26.46 20.19 36.38
CA SER A 63 25.65 21.30 35.88
C SER A 63 24.55 20.83 34.90
N PRO A 64 23.61 19.98 35.35
CA PRO A 64 22.58 19.43 34.47
C PRO A 64 21.65 20.55 33.94
N PRO A 65 21.25 20.52 32.66
CA PRO A 65 20.33 21.50 32.10
C PRO A 65 18.95 21.40 32.76
N LEU A 66 18.32 22.55 33.01
CA LEU A 66 16.95 22.62 33.52
C LEU A 66 15.98 22.14 32.45
N ILE A 67 15.29 21.03 32.75
CA ILE A 67 14.20 20.52 31.92
C ILE A 67 12.90 21.22 32.30
N SER A 68 12.09 21.53 31.30
CA SER A 68 10.77 22.13 31.45
C SER A 68 9.65 21.13 31.20
N LYS A 69 8.48 21.38 31.82
CA LYS A 69 7.25 20.64 31.51
C LYS A 69 6.56 21.28 30.31
N PRO A 70 5.98 20.48 29.40
CA PRO A 70 5.17 21.02 28.33
C PRO A 70 3.82 21.53 28.86
N LYS A 71 3.27 22.53 28.17
CA LYS A 71 1.91 23.07 28.41
C LYS A 71 0.90 22.34 27.52
N ASP A 72 -0.36 22.37 27.92
CA ASP A 72 -1.42 21.73 27.14
C ASP A 72 -1.64 22.47 25.81
N GLY A 73 -1.74 21.71 24.72
CA GLY A 73 -1.97 22.24 23.36
C GLY A 73 -0.81 22.99 22.69
N GLU A 74 0.40 23.04 23.24
CA GLU A 74 1.55 23.70 22.60
C GLU A 74 2.24 22.80 21.55
N ASP A 75 2.84 23.39 20.52
CA ASP A 75 3.70 22.63 19.60
C ASP A 75 5.05 22.34 20.27
N LEU A 76 5.56 21.11 20.09
CA LEU A 76 6.87 20.72 20.56
C LEU A 76 7.84 20.53 19.39
N TYR A 77 9.09 20.89 19.61
CA TYR A 77 10.16 20.82 18.62
C TYR A 77 11.07 19.64 18.90
N LEU A 78 11.43 18.89 17.88
CA LEU A 78 12.32 17.74 17.98
C LEU A 78 13.58 17.99 17.16
N TYR A 79 14.73 17.97 17.84
CA TYR A 79 16.04 17.96 17.20
C TYR A 79 16.60 16.55 17.19
N LEU A 80 17.14 16.15 16.05
CA LEU A 80 17.73 14.83 15.84
C LEU A 80 19.25 14.96 15.64
N ALA A 81 19.98 13.96 16.10
CA ALA A 81 21.41 13.79 15.86
C ALA A 81 21.73 12.30 15.67
N ALA A 82 22.65 12.00 14.76
CA ALA A 82 23.07 10.63 14.48
C ALA A 82 24.58 10.58 14.27
N THR A 83 25.23 9.58 14.85
CA THR A 83 26.65 9.26 14.64
C THR A 83 26.80 7.83 14.14
N SER A 84 28.03 7.37 13.92
CA SER A 84 28.30 5.98 13.51
C SER A 84 27.86 4.96 14.56
N GLY A 85 27.92 5.32 15.86
CA GLY A 85 27.66 4.42 16.98
C GLY A 85 26.37 4.69 17.77
N ALA A 86 25.71 5.84 17.60
CA ALA A 86 24.52 6.18 18.38
C ALA A 86 23.57 7.12 17.61
N VAL A 87 22.29 7.07 17.99
CA VAL A 87 21.28 8.08 17.60
C VAL A 87 20.76 8.79 18.84
N SER A 88 20.49 10.08 18.71
CA SER A 88 20.02 10.92 19.79
C SER A 88 18.93 11.89 19.32
N ALA A 89 18.06 12.28 20.24
CA ALA A 89 17.05 13.29 20.01
C ALA A 89 16.85 14.14 21.26
N VAL A 90 16.42 15.39 21.07
CA VAL A 90 15.97 16.25 22.17
C VAL A 90 14.63 16.86 21.80
N LEU A 91 13.66 16.66 22.70
CA LEU A 91 12.35 17.29 22.65
C LEU A 91 12.45 18.63 23.38
N VAL A 92 11.95 19.69 22.76
CA VAL A 92 12.12 21.08 23.18
C VAL A 92 10.78 21.79 23.09
N ARG A 93 10.51 22.70 24.03
CA ARG A 93 9.44 23.69 23.91
C ARG A 93 10.01 25.09 23.74
N GLU A 94 9.31 25.95 23.03
CA GLU A 94 9.68 27.35 22.85
C GLU A 94 8.71 28.24 23.64
N GLU A 95 9.24 29.05 24.56
CA GLU A 95 8.49 30.01 25.37
C GLU A 95 9.18 31.38 25.25
N ASP A 96 8.48 32.41 24.81
CA ASP A 96 9.02 33.76 24.61
C ASP A 96 10.31 33.79 23.75
N LYS A 97 10.34 32.98 22.68
CA LYS A 97 11.51 32.74 21.79
C LYS A 97 12.71 32.06 22.46
N VAL A 98 12.56 31.58 23.70
CA VAL A 98 13.58 30.81 24.43
C VAL A 98 13.26 29.33 24.33
N GLN A 99 14.23 28.55 23.85
CA GLN A 99 14.12 27.09 23.71
C GLN A 99 14.52 26.39 25.00
N ARG A 100 13.60 25.60 25.57
CA ARG A 100 13.81 24.85 26.81
C ARG A 100 13.67 23.34 26.55
N PRO A 101 14.67 22.52 26.91
CA PRO A 101 14.58 21.07 26.79
C PRO A 101 13.44 20.50 27.64
N VAL A 102 12.74 19.52 27.11
CA VAL A 102 11.69 18.73 27.78
C VAL A 102 12.17 17.30 28.02
N TYR A 103 12.90 16.73 27.07
CA TYR A 103 13.38 15.36 27.21
C TYR A 103 14.59 15.08 26.32
N TYR A 104 15.66 14.49 26.87
CA TYR A 104 16.77 13.95 26.09
C TYR A 104 16.60 12.45 25.86
N LEU A 105 16.88 12.03 24.64
CA LEU A 105 16.83 10.65 24.22
C LEU A 105 18.13 10.28 23.50
N SER A 106 18.64 9.09 23.81
CA SER A 106 19.81 8.54 23.11
C SER A 106 19.74 7.02 23.12
N LYS A 107 20.22 6.40 22.04
CA LYS A 107 20.28 4.95 21.86
C LYS A 107 21.57 4.59 21.12
N ALA A 108 22.31 3.62 21.66
CA ALA A 108 23.46 3.04 20.99
C ALA A 108 22.99 2.11 19.85
N LEU A 109 23.65 2.21 18.70
CA LEU A 109 23.37 1.39 17.53
C LEU A 109 24.05 0.02 17.66
N ASN A 110 23.36 -1.04 17.25
CA ASN A 110 24.00 -2.34 17.03
C ASN A 110 24.73 -2.36 15.67
N ASP A 111 25.48 -3.43 15.40
CA ASP A 111 26.34 -3.51 14.21
C ASP A 111 25.56 -3.48 12.87
N ALA A 112 24.28 -3.88 12.88
CA ALA A 112 23.40 -3.72 11.71
C ALA A 112 22.91 -2.28 11.58
N GLU A 113 22.45 -1.68 12.67
CA GLU A 113 21.95 -0.29 12.74
C GLU A 113 23.06 0.73 12.45
N GLY A 114 24.30 0.46 12.84
CA GLY A 114 25.47 1.30 12.57
C GLY A 114 25.81 1.43 11.09
N ARG A 115 25.40 0.44 10.27
CA ARG A 115 25.60 0.42 8.81
C ARG A 115 24.48 1.12 8.03
N TYR A 116 23.46 1.65 8.72
CA TYR A 116 22.40 2.40 8.04
C TYR A 116 22.96 3.67 7.41
N PRO A 117 22.48 4.05 6.21
CA PRO A 117 22.75 5.36 5.63
C PRO A 117 22.40 6.48 6.62
N GLU A 118 23.08 7.62 6.52
CA GLU A 118 22.90 8.73 7.47
C GLU A 118 21.42 9.15 7.59
N VAL A 119 20.74 9.33 6.45
CA VAL A 119 19.31 9.67 6.42
C VAL A 119 18.43 8.61 7.09
N GLU A 120 18.72 7.31 6.90
CA GLU A 120 18.02 6.24 7.61
C GLU A 120 18.29 6.28 9.12
N LYS A 121 19.50 6.68 9.57
CA LYS A 121 19.79 6.84 10.99
C LYS A 121 19.00 7.99 11.61
N PHE A 122 18.83 9.09 10.88
CA PHE A 122 17.97 10.20 11.31
C PHE A 122 16.49 9.77 11.37
N ALA A 123 15.99 9.05 10.35
CA ALA A 123 14.65 8.47 10.39
C ALA A 123 14.50 7.49 11.57
N TYR A 124 15.54 6.71 11.86
CA TYR A 124 15.55 5.79 13.00
C TYR A 124 15.53 6.53 14.34
N ALA A 125 16.28 7.63 14.47
CA ALA A 125 16.26 8.50 15.64
C ALA A 125 14.84 9.04 15.91
N LEU A 126 14.13 9.46 14.86
CA LEU A 126 12.74 9.90 14.94
C LEU A 126 11.81 8.79 15.42
N ILE A 127 11.93 7.57 14.87
CA ILE A 127 11.12 6.42 15.27
C ILE A 127 11.33 6.04 16.73
N ILE A 128 12.58 6.00 17.18
CA ILE A 128 12.91 5.69 18.58
C ILE A 128 12.35 6.78 19.50
N SER A 129 12.33 8.04 19.05
CA SER A 129 11.69 9.15 19.74
C SER A 129 10.19 8.95 19.86
N ALA A 130 9.50 8.69 18.75
CA ALA A 130 8.06 8.46 18.74
C ALA A 130 7.64 7.30 19.65
N ARG A 131 8.36 6.17 19.61
CA ARG A 131 8.10 4.99 20.46
C ARG A 131 8.26 5.29 21.95
N LYS A 132 9.35 5.96 22.33
CA LYS A 132 9.68 6.18 23.75
C LYS A 132 8.95 7.38 24.34
N LEU A 133 8.65 8.39 23.52
CA LEU A 133 7.95 9.62 23.90
C LEU A 133 6.50 9.61 23.41
N ARG A 134 5.90 8.43 23.23
CA ARG A 134 4.53 8.24 22.74
C ARG A 134 3.50 9.14 23.42
N PRO A 135 3.49 9.34 24.76
CA PRO A 135 2.55 10.25 25.40
C PRO A 135 2.63 11.70 24.89
N TYR A 136 3.83 12.18 24.55
CA TYR A 136 4.03 13.53 24.00
C TYR A 136 3.60 13.60 22.53
N PHE A 137 3.98 12.59 21.74
CA PHE A 137 3.61 12.52 20.31
C PHE A 137 2.10 12.36 20.07
N GLN A 138 1.36 11.83 21.05
CA GLN A 138 -0.11 11.72 20.99
C GLN A 138 -0.83 12.99 21.46
N ALA A 139 -0.22 13.76 22.36
CA ALA A 139 -0.83 14.94 22.96
C ALA A 139 -0.52 16.25 22.22
N HIS A 140 0.62 16.31 21.52
CA HIS A 140 1.14 17.54 20.94
C HIS A 140 1.57 17.33 19.48
N THR A 141 1.49 18.39 18.68
CA THR A 141 2.13 18.45 17.35
C THR A 141 3.64 18.41 17.53
N ILE A 142 4.34 17.54 16.80
CA ILE A 142 5.80 17.44 16.84
C ILE A 142 6.40 18.06 15.58
N LYS A 143 7.12 19.16 15.72
CA LYS A 143 7.87 19.83 14.65
C LYS A 143 9.32 19.33 14.64
N VAL A 144 9.64 18.47 13.68
CA VAL A 144 10.99 17.94 13.49
C VAL A 144 11.83 18.94 12.72
N LEU A 145 12.87 19.45 13.37
CA LEU A 145 13.79 20.44 12.81
C LEU A 145 15.00 19.74 12.20
N THR A 146 15.01 19.65 10.86
CA THR A 146 16.04 18.92 10.12
C THR A 146 16.39 19.62 8.81
N ASP A 147 17.66 19.48 8.44
CA ASP A 147 18.27 19.82 7.15
C ASP A 147 18.28 18.62 6.18
N LYS A 148 17.99 17.41 6.67
CA LYS A 148 17.95 16.19 5.87
C LYS A 148 16.54 16.00 5.27
N PRO A 149 16.42 15.37 4.08
CA PRO A 149 15.14 15.19 3.37
C PRO A 149 14.23 14.10 3.99
N LEU A 150 14.06 14.08 5.32
CA LEU A 150 13.28 13.05 6.02
C LEU A 150 11.83 12.96 5.57
N LYS A 151 11.20 14.11 5.27
CA LYS A 151 9.83 14.16 4.76
C LYS A 151 9.69 13.37 3.46
N GLN A 152 10.61 13.57 2.52
CA GLN A 152 10.59 12.93 1.20
C GLN A 152 10.87 11.43 1.32
N VAL A 153 11.85 11.06 2.15
CA VAL A 153 12.27 9.66 2.36
C VAL A 153 11.16 8.83 3.04
N LEU A 154 10.40 9.43 3.96
CA LEU A 154 9.27 8.76 4.61
C LEU A 154 7.99 8.75 3.76
N ALA A 155 7.84 9.69 2.81
CA ALA A 155 6.66 9.77 1.94
C ALA A 155 6.68 8.74 0.81
N LYS A 156 7.86 8.42 0.25
CA LYS A 156 8.04 7.41 -0.81
C LYS A 156 9.05 6.33 -0.38
N PRO A 157 8.63 5.37 0.48
CA PRO A 157 9.55 4.41 1.08
C PRO A 157 9.95 3.23 0.15
N ASP A 158 10.03 3.45 -1.17
CA ASP A 158 10.12 2.40 -2.19
C ASP A 158 11.49 1.68 -2.24
N THR A 159 12.48 2.17 -1.50
CA THR A 159 13.86 1.63 -1.48
C THR A 159 14.17 0.72 -0.29
N SER A 160 13.41 0.77 0.81
CA SER A 160 13.73 0.00 2.04
C SER A 160 12.46 -0.40 2.79
N GLY A 161 12.19 -1.70 2.88
CA GLY A 161 11.02 -2.22 3.61
C GLY A 161 10.94 -1.76 5.08
N ARG A 162 12.07 -1.38 5.68
CA ARG A 162 12.12 -0.78 7.03
C ARG A 162 11.55 0.64 7.04
N LEU A 163 11.87 1.48 6.05
CA LEU A 163 11.32 2.82 5.90
C LEU A 163 9.80 2.79 5.68
N ILE A 164 9.29 1.80 4.93
CA ILE A 164 7.84 1.62 4.75
C ILE A 164 7.17 1.41 6.10
N LYS A 165 7.71 0.48 6.90
CA LYS A 165 7.17 0.17 8.24
C LYS A 165 7.24 1.39 9.17
N TRP A 166 8.34 2.14 9.13
CA TRP A 166 8.55 3.33 9.93
C TRP A 166 7.61 4.48 9.54
N SER A 167 7.39 4.69 8.23
CA SER A 167 6.44 5.68 7.72
C SER A 167 5.01 5.39 8.20
N VAL A 168 4.57 4.13 8.11
CA VAL A 168 3.26 3.70 8.61
C VAL A 168 3.12 3.92 10.12
N GLU A 169 4.18 3.66 10.88
CA GLU A 169 4.20 3.89 12.34
C GLU A 169 4.13 5.37 12.67
N LEU A 170 4.92 6.23 12.01
CA LEU A 170 4.90 7.67 12.27
C LEU A 170 3.61 8.35 11.84
N GLY A 171 2.90 7.80 10.86
CA GLY A 171 1.59 8.31 10.42
C GLY A 171 0.52 8.29 11.52
N GLU A 172 0.73 7.60 12.64
CA GLU A 172 -0.18 7.65 13.80
C GLU A 172 -0.11 8.98 14.58
N TYR A 173 0.92 9.80 14.34
CA TYR A 173 1.22 11.04 15.07
C TYR A 173 1.17 12.27 14.15
N ASP A 174 0.90 13.46 14.72
CA ASP A 174 0.97 14.74 13.99
C ASP A 174 2.43 15.26 13.96
N VAL A 175 3.21 14.75 13.00
CA VAL A 175 4.61 15.11 12.81
C VAL A 175 4.77 16.03 11.59
N LYS A 176 5.30 17.23 11.83
CA LYS A 176 5.61 18.22 10.78
C LYS A 176 7.11 18.34 10.63
N PHE A 177 7.58 18.52 9.40
CA PHE A 177 8.99 18.70 9.09
C PHE A 177 9.23 20.15 8.70
N GLU A 178 10.18 20.80 9.37
CA GLU A 178 10.55 22.20 9.13
C GLU A 178 12.07 22.32 8.99
N SER A 179 12.51 23.22 8.11
CA SER A 179 13.94 23.54 7.95
C SER A 179 14.50 24.11 9.26
N ARG A 180 15.73 23.74 9.59
CA ARG A 180 16.37 24.15 10.85
C ARG A 180 16.63 25.67 10.88
N PRO A 181 16.05 26.44 11.82
CA PRO A 181 16.41 27.84 12.05
C PRO A 181 17.72 27.97 12.85
N ALA A 182 18.29 29.17 12.92
CA ALA A 182 19.46 29.46 13.76
C ALA A 182 19.19 29.04 15.22
N ILE A 183 20.09 28.20 15.77
CA ILE A 183 19.94 27.64 17.12
C ILE A 183 20.15 28.76 18.15
N LYS A 184 19.13 29.05 18.97
CA LYS A 184 19.14 30.18 19.91
C LYS A 184 19.73 29.85 21.29
N SER A 185 19.99 28.58 21.58
CA SER A 185 20.45 28.10 22.89
C SER A 185 21.79 27.39 22.77
N GLN A 186 22.78 27.79 23.59
CA GLN A 186 24.11 27.17 23.62
C GLN A 186 24.03 25.65 23.88
N VAL A 187 23.13 25.21 24.76
CA VAL A 187 22.93 23.79 25.09
C VAL A 187 22.44 22.98 23.88
N LEU A 188 21.67 23.61 22.99
CA LEU A 188 21.21 22.99 21.75
C LEU A 188 22.25 23.13 20.62
N ALA A 189 23.07 24.18 20.65
CA ALA A 189 24.18 24.35 19.73
C ALA A 189 25.24 23.26 19.97
N ASP A 190 25.58 22.98 21.22
CA ASP A 190 26.51 21.89 21.59
C ASP A 190 25.91 20.50 21.26
N PHE A 191 24.57 20.35 21.28
CA PHE A 191 23.92 19.12 20.83
C PHE A 191 24.04 18.90 19.31
N VAL A 192 24.06 19.97 18.52
CA VAL A 192 24.03 19.89 17.04
C VAL A 192 25.43 20.03 16.41
N GLY A 193 26.32 20.86 16.98
CA GLY A 193 27.59 21.30 16.41
C GLY A 193 28.69 20.24 16.29
N ASP A 194 28.65 19.19 17.10
CA ASP A 194 29.64 18.09 17.04
C ASP A 194 29.41 17.09 15.87
N ASN A 195 28.50 17.37 14.93
CA ASN A 195 28.10 16.44 13.84
C ASN A 195 28.83 16.64 12.49
N THR A 196 29.83 17.50 12.37
CA THR A 196 30.64 17.60 11.13
C THR A 196 31.91 16.75 11.25
N PRO A 197 32.06 15.65 10.49
CA PRO A 197 33.34 15.00 10.31
C PRO A 197 34.24 15.89 9.44
N THR A 198 35.36 16.32 10.00
CA THR A 198 36.44 17.03 9.31
C THR A 198 37.25 16.04 8.47
N GLU A 199 36.76 15.57 7.33
CA GLU A 199 37.60 14.83 6.37
C GLU A 199 37.24 15.22 4.91
N CYS A 200 38.22 15.87 4.26
CA CYS A 200 38.47 15.96 2.82
C CYS A 200 37.41 16.67 1.95
N MET A 201 37.50 18.00 1.90
CA MET A 201 36.95 18.79 0.78
C MET A 201 37.91 18.66 -0.42
N GLU A 202 37.50 17.93 -1.45
CA GLU A 202 37.92 18.23 -2.82
C GLU A 202 37.05 19.37 -3.37
N GLU A 203 37.67 20.13 -4.28
CA GLU A 203 37.35 21.46 -4.77
C GLU A 203 35.86 21.76 -5.06
N ASN A 204 35.36 22.88 -4.54
CA ASN A 204 34.05 23.44 -4.90
C ASN A 204 34.09 24.06 -6.30
N PRO A 205 33.11 23.77 -7.19
CA PRO A 205 32.72 24.70 -8.23
C PRO A 205 31.91 25.86 -7.63
N SER A 206 31.97 27.01 -8.28
CA SER A 206 31.45 28.32 -7.84
C SER A 206 30.01 28.34 -7.28
N GLU A 207 29.72 29.33 -6.42
CA GLU A 207 28.44 29.54 -5.70
C GLU A 207 27.15 29.67 -6.55
N SER A 208 27.24 29.56 -7.89
CA SER A 208 26.09 29.64 -8.79
C SER A 208 25.34 28.30 -9.00
N GLU A 209 25.92 27.17 -8.59
CA GLU A 209 25.38 25.81 -8.85
C GLU A 209 24.61 25.16 -7.67
N LYS A 210 24.53 25.81 -6.50
CA LYS A 210 23.82 25.23 -5.34
C LYS A 210 22.32 25.09 -5.63
N GLY A 211 21.87 23.86 -5.84
CA GLY A 211 20.46 23.49 -6.01
C GLY A 211 20.03 23.09 -7.43
N MET A 212 20.94 23.06 -8.42
CA MET A 212 20.63 22.64 -9.79
C MET A 212 20.71 21.12 -9.96
N TRP A 213 19.62 20.49 -10.39
CA TRP A 213 19.62 19.06 -10.74
C TRP A 213 20.15 18.86 -12.16
N LYS A 214 20.89 17.77 -12.40
CA LYS A 214 21.42 17.43 -13.73
C LYS A 214 20.75 16.16 -14.24
N LEU A 215 20.15 16.21 -15.43
CA LEU A 215 19.48 15.08 -16.07
C LEU A 215 20.17 14.77 -17.40
N SER A 216 20.77 13.61 -17.56
CA SER A 216 21.29 13.13 -18.83
C SER A 216 20.29 12.18 -19.47
N VAL A 217 19.92 12.41 -20.72
CA VAL A 217 18.95 11.58 -21.47
C VAL A 217 19.55 11.10 -22.78
N ASP A 218 19.14 9.92 -23.23
CA ASP A 218 19.50 9.35 -24.53
C ASP A 218 18.37 8.43 -25.04
N GLY A 219 18.06 8.53 -26.33
CA GLY A 219 17.10 7.69 -27.02
C GLY A 219 17.76 6.76 -28.02
N SER A 220 17.41 5.48 -27.99
CA SER A 220 17.91 4.47 -28.92
C SER A 220 16.76 3.78 -29.65
N SER A 221 16.88 3.65 -30.97
CA SER A 221 16.02 2.80 -31.76
C SER A 221 16.81 1.88 -32.67
N CYS A 222 16.52 0.58 -32.59
CA CYS A 222 17.16 -0.46 -33.40
C CYS A 222 16.11 -1.42 -33.98
N LEU A 223 16.58 -2.42 -34.73
CA LEU A 223 15.71 -3.41 -35.37
C LEU A 223 14.93 -4.27 -34.35
N THR A 224 15.49 -4.50 -33.15
CA THR A 224 14.91 -5.35 -32.10
C THR A 224 13.98 -4.59 -31.15
N GLY A 225 14.02 -3.26 -31.14
CA GLY A 225 13.17 -2.43 -30.30
C GLY A 225 13.64 -1.00 -30.17
N SER A 226 12.91 -0.20 -29.41
CA SER A 226 13.26 1.17 -29.07
C SER A 226 13.23 1.37 -27.56
N GLY A 227 14.01 2.32 -27.05
CA GLY A 227 14.06 2.62 -25.63
C GLY A 227 14.80 3.92 -25.33
N ALA A 228 14.81 4.28 -24.06
CA ALA A 228 15.45 5.47 -23.54
C ALA A 228 16.28 5.18 -22.29
N GLY A 229 17.37 5.92 -22.13
CA GLY A 229 18.25 5.87 -20.97
C GLY A 229 18.25 7.22 -20.27
N LEU A 230 18.12 7.21 -18.95
CA LEU A 230 18.03 8.42 -18.14
C LEU A 230 18.98 8.32 -16.94
N VAL A 231 19.72 9.39 -16.66
CA VAL A 231 20.57 9.52 -15.48
C VAL A 231 20.26 10.86 -14.81
N LEU A 232 19.60 10.82 -13.66
CA LEU A 232 19.27 12.01 -12.88
C LEU A 232 20.22 12.14 -11.69
N THR A 233 20.88 13.28 -11.55
CA THR A 233 21.83 13.59 -10.48
C THR A 233 21.33 14.75 -9.64
N SER A 234 21.25 14.56 -8.32
CA SER A 234 20.87 15.61 -7.37
C SER A 234 22.03 16.55 -7.07
N PRO A 235 21.75 17.77 -6.57
CA PRO A 235 22.78 18.70 -6.09
C PRO A 235 23.65 18.12 -4.97
N ASP A 236 23.12 17.15 -4.22
CA ASP A 236 23.82 16.47 -3.11
C ASP A 236 24.65 15.25 -3.57
N GLY A 237 24.74 15.02 -4.90
CA GLY A 237 25.57 13.96 -5.50
C GLY A 237 24.91 12.59 -5.61
N TRP A 238 23.61 12.46 -5.33
CA TRP A 238 22.88 11.21 -5.53
C TRP A 238 22.48 11.02 -6.99
N THR A 239 22.65 9.82 -7.54
CA THR A 239 22.34 9.49 -8.94
C THR A 239 21.24 8.41 -9.04
N LEU A 240 20.30 8.62 -9.95
CA LEU A 240 19.23 7.69 -10.31
C LEU A 240 19.35 7.32 -11.78
N GLU A 241 19.42 6.02 -12.07
CA GLU A 241 19.59 5.48 -13.41
C GLU A 241 18.35 4.70 -13.82
N TYR A 242 17.78 5.03 -14.98
CA TYR A 242 16.57 4.43 -15.53
C TYR A 242 16.80 3.96 -16.97
N ALA A 243 16.28 2.78 -17.28
CA ALA A 243 16.17 2.26 -18.64
C ALA A 243 14.68 2.07 -18.97
N LEU A 244 14.18 2.73 -20.01
CA LEU A 244 12.78 2.68 -20.44
C LEU A 244 12.68 1.92 -21.75
N ARG A 245 11.89 0.86 -21.78
CA ARG A 245 11.63 0.08 -23.01
C ARG A 245 10.31 0.50 -23.63
N PHE A 246 10.31 0.79 -24.93
CA PHE A 246 9.10 1.14 -25.65
C PHE A 246 8.44 -0.11 -26.23
N LYS A 247 7.14 -0.29 -25.99
CA LYS A 247 6.33 -1.35 -26.63
C LYS A 247 5.85 -0.97 -28.03
N PHE A 248 6.25 0.19 -28.52
CA PHE A 248 6.03 0.67 -29.86
C PHE A 248 7.38 0.91 -30.56
N LYS A 249 7.35 0.92 -31.89
CA LYS A 249 8.54 1.24 -32.69
C LYS A 249 8.65 2.75 -32.83
N ALA A 250 9.76 3.32 -32.38
CA ALA A 250 10.07 4.75 -32.51
C ALA A 250 11.19 4.94 -33.54
N THR A 251 11.26 6.10 -34.19
CA THR A 251 12.50 6.55 -34.85
C THR A 251 13.55 6.97 -33.82
N ASN A 252 14.82 7.14 -34.20
CA ASN A 252 15.83 7.65 -33.27
C ASN A 252 15.43 9.03 -32.71
N ASN A 253 14.95 9.94 -33.56
CA ASN A 253 14.52 11.27 -33.12
C ASN A 253 13.31 11.21 -32.17
N GLU A 254 12.35 10.32 -32.43
CA GLU A 254 11.22 10.08 -31.53
C GLU A 254 11.70 9.51 -30.20
N ALA A 255 12.63 8.55 -30.21
CA ALA A 255 13.16 7.96 -28.99
C ALA A 255 13.89 8.98 -28.12
N GLU A 256 14.62 9.92 -28.72
CA GLU A 256 15.30 11.02 -28.03
C GLU A 256 14.29 11.99 -27.40
N TRP A 257 13.20 12.31 -28.10
CA TRP A 257 12.12 13.12 -27.55
C TRP A 257 11.39 12.43 -26.40
N GLU A 258 11.09 11.14 -26.54
CA GLU A 258 10.49 10.33 -25.48
C GLU A 258 11.42 10.22 -24.26
N ALA A 259 12.74 10.09 -24.47
CA ALA A 259 13.73 10.11 -23.41
C ALA A 259 13.69 11.44 -22.63
N LEU A 260 13.73 12.56 -23.35
CA LEU A 260 13.68 13.89 -22.72
C LEU A 260 12.37 14.11 -21.96
N ILE A 261 11.23 13.79 -22.56
CA ILE A 261 9.91 13.98 -21.96
C ILE A 261 9.72 13.07 -20.75
N ALA A 262 10.12 11.80 -20.83
CA ALA A 262 10.05 10.88 -19.71
C ALA A 262 10.95 11.36 -18.56
N GLY A 263 12.18 11.79 -18.85
CA GLY A 263 13.09 12.35 -17.84
C GLY A 263 12.53 13.58 -17.15
N LEU A 264 11.95 14.53 -17.91
CA LEU A 264 11.31 15.71 -17.35
C LEU A 264 10.00 15.38 -16.60
N THR A 265 9.29 14.35 -17.02
CA THR A 265 8.09 13.90 -16.31
C THR A 265 8.48 13.35 -14.94
N ILE A 266 9.52 12.52 -14.87
CA ILE A 266 10.05 12.01 -13.60
C ILE A 266 10.49 13.16 -12.69
N THR A 267 11.20 14.15 -13.21
CA THR A 267 11.69 15.28 -12.40
C THR A 267 10.56 16.20 -11.92
N LYS A 268 9.50 16.37 -12.73
CA LYS A 268 8.26 17.02 -12.29
C LYS A 268 7.60 16.27 -11.13
N HIS A 269 7.52 14.94 -11.19
CA HIS A 269 6.98 14.10 -10.09
C HIS A 269 7.86 14.08 -8.82
N LEU A 270 9.12 14.48 -8.96
CA LEU A 270 10.06 14.69 -7.86
C LEU A 270 10.04 16.13 -7.33
N GLU A 271 9.13 16.98 -7.83
CA GLU A 271 8.98 18.39 -7.44
C GLU A 271 10.28 19.22 -7.62
N VAL A 272 11.12 18.84 -8.59
CA VAL A 272 12.36 19.55 -8.89
C VAL A 272 12.03 20.91 -9.51
N GLN A 273 12.52 21.99 -8.90
CA GLN A 273 12.25 23.35 -9.37
C GLN A 273 13.27 23.87 -10.39
N ARG A 274 14.55 23.44 -10.28
CA ARG A 274 15.66 23.91 -11.11
C ARG A 274 16.42 22.71 -11.69
N ILE A 275 16.47 22.62 -13.01
CA ILE A 275 17.05 21.47 -13.71
C ILE A 275 17.79 21.86 -14.99
N GLU A 276 18.92 21.20 -15.21
CA GLU A 276 19.69 21.20 -16.45
C GLU A 276 19.60 19.80 -17.07
N ALA A 277 18.95 19.69 -18.23
CA ALA A 277 18.84 18.46 -18.99
C ALA A 277 19.81 18.45 -20.16
N SER A 278 20.64 17.42 -20.24
CA SER A 278 21.69 17.22 -21.22
C SER A 278 21.31 16.08 -22.17
N SER A 279 21.45 16.34 -23.48
CA SER A 279 21.28 15.35 -24.54
C SER A 279 22.36 15.58 -25.60
N ASP A 280 22.78 14.52 -26.29
CA ASP A 280 23.68 14.58 -27.43
C ASP A 280 22.95 14.74 -28.78
N SER A 281 21.61 14.64 -28.79
CA SER A 281 20.77 14.88 -29.96
C SER A 281 20.69 16.38 -30.32
N GLN A 282 21.43 16.77 -31.36
CA GLN A 282 21.43 18.15 -31.86
C GLN A 282 20.03 18.63 -32.27
N LEU A 283 19.21 17.74 -32.85
CA LEU A 283 17.88 18.08 -33.31
C LEU A 283 16.95 18.39 -32.13
N VAL A 284 16.94 17.53 -31.10
CA VAL A 284 16.06 17.71 -29.92
C VAL A 284 16.46 18.96 -29.15
N VAL A 285 17.77 19.16 -28.90
CA VAL A 285 18.25 20.36 -28.17
C VAL A 285 17.97 21.64 -28.96
N GLY A 286 18.24 21.65 -30.27
CA GLY A 286 18.00 22.84 -31.10
C GLY A 286 16.51 23.20 -31.23
N LEU A 287 15.62 22.21 -31.35
CA LEU A 287 14.17 22.44 -31.33
C LEU A 287 13.69 22.90 -29.95
N ALA A 288 14.17 22.27 -28.87
CA ALA A 288 13.80 22.64 -27.51
C ALA A 288 14.21 24.10 -27.20
N ASN A 289 15.42 24.52 -27.59
CA ASN A 289 15.91 25.88 -27.36
C ASN A 289 15.33 26.92 -28.34
N GLY A 290 14.56 26.50 -29.36
CA GLY A 290 13.98 27.39 -30.36
C GLY A 290 14.98 27.87 -31.42
N GLU A 291 16.12 27.20 -31.54
CA GLU A 291 17.13 27.45 -32.58
C GLU A 291 16.70 26.86 -33.93
N TYR A 292 15.86 25.81 -33.90
CA TYR A 292 15.30 25.14 -35.08
C TYR A 292 13.77 25.23 -35.11
N GLU A 293 13.20 25.19 -36.32
CA GLU A 293 11.75 25.11 -36.55
C GLU A 293 11.32 23.67 -36.84
N ALA A 294 10.32 23.18 -36.11
CA ALA A 294 9.72 21.87 -36.37
C ALA A 294 8.86 21.93 -37.64
N ARG A 295 9.24 21.18 -38.68
CA ARG A 295 8.46 21.09 -39.94
C ARG A 295 7.56 19.85 -40.02
N GLU A 296 7.93 18.78 -39.32
CA GLU A 296 7.17 17.53 -39.30
C GLU A 296 6.05 17.60 -38.24
N GLU A 297 4.89 17.03 -38.57
CA GLU A 297 3.70 17.05 -37.70
C GLU A 297 3.99 16.40 -36.32
N LEU A 298 4.74 15.29 -36.30
CA LEU A 298 5.13 14.60 -35.07
C LEU A 298 6.08 15.44 -34.21
N MET A 299 7.11 16.06 -34.82
CA MET A 299 8.05 16.94 -34.09
C MET A 299 7.35 18.17 -33.53
N THR A 300 6.33 18.68 -34.22
CA THR A 300 5.49 19.78 -33.75
C THR A 300 4.69 19.36 -32.52
N LYS A 301 4.13 18.14 -32.50
CA LYS A 301 3.43 17.60 -31.33
C LYS A 301 4.35 17.40 -30.13
N TYR A 302 5.55 16.86 -30.32
CA TYR A 302 6.55 16.72 -29.25
C TYR A 302 6.99 18.08 -28.70
N LEU A 303 7.26 19.04 -29.58
CA LEU A 303 7.66 20.39 -29.18
C LEU A 303 6.54 21.08 -28.39
N ALA A 304 5.28 20.98 -28.83
CA ALA A 304 4.14 21.54 -28.11
C ALA A 304 3.97 20.91 -26.72
N HIS A 305 4.11 19.59 -26.60
CA HIS A 305 4.04 18.89 -25.32
C HIS A 305 5.17 19.33 -24.38
N PHE A 306 6.41 19.40 -24.88
CA PHE A 306 7.56 19.90 -24.11
C PHE A 306 7.37 21.36 -23.67
N GLN A 307 6.86 22.23 -24.54
CA GLN A 307 6.57 23.63 -24.19
C GLN A 307 5.54 23.74 -23.06
N GLY A 308 4.50 22.88 -23.06
CA GLY A 308 3.54 22.80 -21.96
C GLY A 308 4.20 22.43 -20.63
N MET A 309 5.17 21.51 -20.65
CA MET A 309 5.90 21.08 -19.45
C MET A 309 6.83 22.14 -18.88
N ARG A 310 7.33 23.08 -19.69
CA ARG A 310 8.24 24.15 -19.21
C ARG A 310 7.67 24.93 -18.04
N SER A 311 6.36 25.16 -18.02
CA SER A 311 5.66 25.90 -16.96
C SER A 311 5.78 25.25 -15.57
N ALA A 312 6.12 23.96 -15.49
CA ALA A 312 6.27 23.24 -14.24
C ALA A 312 7.61 23.50 -13.53
N PHE A 313 8.60 24.11 -14.21
CA PHE A 313 9.94 24.35 -13.70
C PHE A 313 10.21 25.86 -13.56
N GLN A 314 10.90 26.26 -12.49
CA GLN A 314 11.34 27.66 -12.32
C GLN A 314 12.54 27.98 -13.23
N ASP A 315 13.45 27.02 -13.41
CA ASP A 315 14.64 27.14 -14.26
C ASP A 315 14.86 25.79 -14.96
N LEU A 316 14.66 25.73 -16.27
CA LEU A 316 14.87 24.55 -17.09
C LEU A 316 15.82 24.90 -18.24
N ARG A 317 17.01 24.28 -18.23
CA ARG A 317 18.03 24.45 -19.27
C ARG A 317 18.19 23.16 -20.04
N ILE A 318 18.19 23.25 -21.37
CA ILE A 318 18.49 22.11 -22.25
C ILE A 318 19.87 22.36 -22.88
N VAL A 319 20.82 21.49 -22.58
CA VAL A 319 22.21 21.65 -22.99
C VAL A 319 22.61 20.52 -23.92
N LYS A 320 23.31 20.88 -25.01
CA LYS A 320 23.92 19.89 -25.90
C LYS A 320 25.26 19.45 -25.31
N VAL A 321 25.43 18.14 -25.13
CA VAL A 321 26.70 17.55 -24.71
C VAL A 321 27.27 16.63 -25.80
N PRO A 322 28.61 16.49 -25.92
CA PRO A 322 29.20 15.49 -26.78
C PRO A 322 28.80 14.08 -26.33
N ARG A 323 28.60 13.15 -27.27
CA ARG A 323 28.26 11.74 -26.96
C ARG A 323 29.25 11.06 -26.01
N ALA A 324 30.53 11.45 -26.05
CA ALA A 324 31.57 10.95 -25.14
C ALA A 324 31.31 11.31 -23.66
N GLU A 325 30.51 12.35 -23.39
CA GLU A 325 30.13 12.79 -22.05
C GLU A 325 28.76 12.24 -21.63
N ASN A 326 27.98 11.68 -22.56
CA ASN A 326 26.65 11.09 -22.32
C ASN A 326 26.64 9.55 -22.26
N VAL A 327 27.81 8.92 -22.05
CA VAL A 327 28.00 7.46 -22.20
C VAL A 327 27.08 6.64 -21.31
N ARG A 328 26.75 7.12 -20.11
CA ARG A 328 25.88 6.38 -19.18
C ARG A 328 24.43 6.30 -19.67
N ALA A 329 23.88 7.40 -20.18
CA ALA A 329 22.54 7.41 -20.74
C ALA A 329 22.47 6.55 -22.03
N ASP A 330 23.49 6.64 -22.89
CA ASP A 330 23.63 5.81 -24.11
C ASP A 330 23.73 4.30 -23.82
N GLN A 331 24.39 3.90 -22.73
CA GLN A 331 24.41 2.50 -22.29
C GLN A 331 23.01 2.05 -21.83
N LEU A 332 22.30 2.87 -21.06
CA LEU A 332 20.95 2.55 -20.55
C LEU A 332 19.91 2.46 -21.67
N SER A 333 19.97 3.36 -22.65
CA SER A 333 19.05 3.35 -23.81
C SER A 333 19.24 2.10 -24.66
N LYS A 334 20.50 1.67 -24.88
CA LYS A 334 20.82 0.42 -25.59
C LYS A 334 20.44 -0.82 -24.79
N LEU A 335 20.65 -0.82 -23.47
CA LEU A 335 20.19 -1.91 -22.60
C LEU A 335 18.67 -2.11 -22.73
N ALA A 336 17.89 -1.03 -22.76
CA ALA A 336 16.44 -1.10 -22.93
C ALA A 336 16.00 -1.77 -24.26
N THR A 337 16.85 -1.78 -25.29
CA THR A 337 16.55 -2.39 -26.60
C THR A 337 16.91 -3.88 -26.72
N THR A 338 17.57 -4.47 -25.71
CA THR A 338 18.03 -5.87 -25.74
C THR A 338 16.98 -6.83 -25.15
N GLU A 339 16.77 -8.01 -25.73
CA GLU A 339 15.74 -8.98 -25.30
C GLU A 339 16.10 -9.77 -24.02
N GLU A 340 17.37 -9.83 -23.62
CA GLU A 340 17.85 -10.68 -22.52
C GLU A 340 17.92 -9.97 -21.14
N LEU A 341 16.84 -9.32 -20.70
CA LEU A 341 16.82 -8.59 -19.41
C LEU A 341 16.11 -9.33 -18.25
N GLU A 342 15.75 -10.60 -18.40
CA GLU A 342 15.05 -11.32 -17.32
C GLU A 342 15.97 -11.93 -16.23
N LYS A 343 17.29 -11.82 -16.33
CA LYS A 343 18.19 -12.47 -15.35
C LYS A 343 19.40 -11.59 -15.00
N ASN A 344 19.24 -10.84 -13.90
CA ASN A 344 20.25 -10.07 -13.15
C ASN A 344 20.52 -8.64 -13.68
N GLN A 345 20.03 -7.61 -12.96
CA GLN A 345 20.82 -6.46 -12.50
C GLN A 345 20.01 -5.39 -11.75
N THR A 346 20.75 -4.50 -11.08
CA THR A 346 20.39 -3.41 -10.16
C THR A 346 19.76 -2.16 -10.80
N VAL A 347 19.44 -2.19 -12.09
CA VAL A 347 18.93 -1.04 -12.86
C VAL A 347 17.41 -1.14 -12.99
N LEU A 348 16.70 -0.03 -12.73
CA LEU A 348 15.24 0.04 -12.87
C LEU A 348 14.85 0.04 -14.35
N VAL A 349 14.15 -1.00 -14.79
CA VAL A 349 13.60 -1.12 -16.15
C VAL A 349 12.08 -0.91 -16.09
N ASP A 350 11.58 0.07 -16.84
CA ASP A 350 10.14 0.37 -16.93
C ASP A 350 9.66 0.37 -18.40
N TYR A 351 8.36 0.28 -18.62
CA TYR A 351 7.76 0.08 -19.96
C TYR A 351 6.86 1.24 -20.36
N LEU A 352 7.10 1.81 -21.55
CA LEU A 352 6.20 2.79 -22.16
C LEU A 352 5.32 2.10 -23.21
N GLU A 353 4.01 2.06 -22.99
CA GLU A 353 3.08 1.29 -23.85
C GLU A 353 2.75 2.00 -25.18
N HIS A 354 2.64 3.33 -25.15
CA HIS A 354 2.27 4.15 -26.30
C HIS A 354 3.11 5.44 -26.33
N PRO A 355 3.36 6.04 -27.52
CA PRO A 355 4.06 7.32 -27.60
C PRO A 355 3.32 8.41 -26.83
N THR A 356 4.04 9.28 -26.14
CA THR A 356 3.49 10.33 -25.27
C THR A 356 2.55 11.29 -26.03
N ILE A 357 2.83 11.50 -27.32
CA ILE A 357 2.01 12.34 -28.22
C ILE A 357 0.72 11.66 -28.73
N SER A 358 0.42 10.43 -28.31
CA SER A 358 -0.71 9.63 -28.79
C SER A 358 -1.97 9.75 -27.92
N GLN A 359 -2.05 10.71 -27.00
CA GLN A 359 -3.29 10.90 -26.23
C GLN A 359 -4.43 11.26 -27.19
N ALA A 360 -5.40 10.34 -27.29
CA ALA A 360 -6.73 10.67 -27.76
C ALA A 360 -7.25 11.81 -26.89
N GLU A 361 -7.86 12.83 -27.51
CA GLU A 361 -8.77 13.73 -26.81
C GLU A 361 -9.89 12.87 -26.20
N VAL A 362 -9.65 12.37 -24.98
CA VAL A 362 -10.72 11.89 -24.13
C VAL A 362 -11.41 13.16 -23.71
N MET A 363 -12.59 13.40 -24.30
CA MET A 363 -13.57 14.28 -23.73
C MET A 363 -13.83 13.79 -22.30
N ASP A 364 -13.11 14.35 -21.33
CA ASP A 364 -13.53 14.30 -19.94
C ASP A 364 -14.90 14.94 -19.91
N ILE A 365 -15.92 14.11 -19.71
CA ILE A 365 -17.21 14.60 -19.23
C ILE A 365 -17.01 14.92 -17.74
N ASP A 366 -16.14 15.90 -17.47
CA ASP A 366 -16.12 16.63 -16.21
C ASP A 366 -17.35 17.54 -16.20
N GLY A 367 -18.52 16.92 -16.08
CA GLY A 367 -19.63 17.60 -15.44
C GLY A 367 -19.16 17.98 -14.03
N PRO A 368 -19.48 19.17 -13.51
CA PRO A 368 -19.09 19.56 -12.16
C PRO A 368 -19.62 18.51 -11.17
N GLN A 369 -18.74 17.65 -10.65
CA GLN A 369 -19.13 16.71 -9.61
C GLN A 369 -19.54 17.56 -8.41
N GLU A 370 -20.81 17.46 -8.03
CA GLU A 370 -21.25 18.00 -6.74
C GLU A 370 -20.31 17.47 -5.65
N PRO A 371 -19.88 18.33 -4.71
CA PRO A 371 -18.99 17.93 -3.65
C PRO A 371 -19.62 16.75 -2.89
N ASN A 372 -18.93 15.63 -2.91
CA ASN A 372 -19.38 14.38 -2.33
C ASN A 372 -18.47 13.97 -1.17
N TRP A 373 -18.75 12.82 -0.57
CA TRP A 373 -18.00 12.34 0.60
C TRP A 373 -16.49 12.12 0.33
N MET A 374 -16.10 11.93 -0.93
CA MET A 374 -14.71 11.72 -1.37
C MET A 374 -13.95 13.05 -1.51
N THR A 375 -14.65 14.15 -1.80
CA THR A 375 -14.06 15.45 -2.11
C THR A 375 -13.06 15.94 -1.05
N PRO A 376 -13.37 15.88 0.27
CA PRO A 376 -12.41 16.29 1.30
C PRO A 376 -11.16 15.40 1.37
N PHE A 377 -11.28 14.11 1.06
CA PHE A 377 -10.13 13.19 1.04
C PHE A 377 -9.25 13.46 -0.18
N ILE A 378 -9.86 13.72 -1.35
CA ILE A 378 -9.14 14.04 -2.57
C ILE A 378 -8.42 15.38 -2.42
N SER A 379 -9.08 16.44 -1.94
CA SER A 379 -8.47 17.75 -1.75
C SER A 379 -7.28 17.71 -0.77
N TRP A 380 -7.36 16.89 0.27
CA TRP A 380 -6.26 16.72 1.22
C TRP A 380 -5.10 15.90 0.62
N LEU A 381 -5.40 14.76 -0.01
CA LEU A 381 -4.38 13.83 -0.51
C LEU A 381 -3.69 14.32 -1.79
N ARG A 382 -4.39 15.10 -2.63
CA ARG A 382 -3.86 15.68 -3.88
C ARG A 382 -3.31 17.08 -3.67
N ASP A 383 -4.09 17.97 -3.07
CA ASP A 383 -3.82 19.41 -3.04
C ASP A 383 -3.30 19.90 -1.66
N GLY A 384 -3.28 19.03 -0.64
CA GLY A 384 -2.85 19.38 0.72
C GLY A 384 -3.81 20.33 1.46
N VAL A 385 -5.03 20.51 0.96
CA VAL A 385 -6.01 21.46 1.49
C VAL A 385 -6.82 20.83 2.62
N LEU A 386 -6.82 21.48 3.79
CA LEU A 386 -7.60 21.07 4.97
C LEU A 386 -8.85 21.94 5.15
N PRO A 387 -9.92 21.39 5.76
CA PRO A 387 -11.07 22.18 6.23
C PRO A 387 -10.65 23.30 7.19
N GLU A 388 -11.40 24.41 7.19
CA GLU A 388 -11.15 25.55 8.08
C GLU A 388 -11.38 25.21 9.57
N ASP A 389 -12.32 24.30 9.86
CA ASP A 389 -12.57 23.82 11.23
C ASP A 389 -11.43 22.90 11.70
N PRO A 390 -10.68 23.27 12.77
CA PRO A 390 -9.59 22.47 13.32
C PRO A 390 -10.01 21.06 13.75
N VAL A 391 -11.27 20.88 14.17
CA VAL A 391 -11.77 19.58 14.63
C VAL A 391 -12.02 18.66 13.43
N GLU A 392 -12.64 19.17 12.37
CA GLU A 392 -12.84 18.41 11.13
C GLU A 392 -11.51 18.16 10.39
N ALA A 393 -10.58 19.11 10.39
CA ALA A 393 -9.23 18.91 9.85
C ALA A 393 -8.51 17.75 10.55
N ARG A 394 -8.52 17.71 11.89
CA ARG A 394 -7.93 16.60 12.65
C ARG A 394 -8.59 15.26 12.34
N LYS A 395 -9.93 15.21 12.26
CA LYS A 395 -10.67 13.99 11.90
C LYS A 395 -10.33 13.53 10.49
N LEU A 396 -10.21 14.46 9.53
CA LEU A 396 -9.87 14.16 8.15
C LEU A 396 -8.48 13.56 8.04
N VAL A 397 -7.46 14.18 8.65
CA VAL A 397 -6.07 13.67 8.68
C VAL A 397 -6.04 12.26 9.27
N TYR A 398 -6.67 12.05 10.43
CA TYR A 398 -6.71 10.74 11.07
C TYR A 398 -7.37 9.66 10.18
N ARG A 399 -8.47 10.01 9.50
CA ARG A 399 -9.18 9.08 8.61
C ARG A 399 -8.43 8.85 7.31
N ALA A 400 -7.77 9.87 6.75
CA ALA A 400 -7.05 9.84 5.48
C ALA A 400 -5.90 8.84 5.47
N ASN A 401 -5.32 8.51 6.63
CA ASN A 401 -4.32 7.44 6.76
C ASN A 401 -4.78 6.06 6.26
N ARG A 402 -6.09 5.84 6.16
CA ARG A 402 -6.67 4.60 5.62
C ARG A 402 -6.99 4.70 4.14
N PHE A 403 -6.70 5.83 3.51
CA PHE A 403 -6.98 6.11 2.11
C PHE A 403 -5.68 6.39 1.35
N GLN A 404 -5.73 6.18 0.05
CA GLN A 404 -4.63 6.45 -0.86
C GLN A 404 -5.20 6.92 -2.19
N PHE A 405 -4.66 8.01 -2.71
CA PHE A 405 -5.03 8.55 -4.02
C PHE A 405 -3.95 8.16 -5.03
N ARG A 406 -4.34 7.47 -6.11
CA ARG A 406 -3.46 6.98 -7.18
C ARG A 406 -4.21 7.03 -8.50
N ASP A 407 -3.56 7.52 -9.55
CA ASP A 407 -4.11 7.55 -10.91
C ASP A 407 -5.52 8.17 -10.96
N GLU A 408 -5.71 9.31 -10.27
CA GLU A 408 -7.00 10.00 -10.10
C GLU A 408 -8.11 9.20 -9.38
N ILE A 409 -7.78 8.03 -8.81
CA ILE A 409 -8.72 7.16 -8.10
C ILE A 409 -8.39 7.11 -6.60
N LEU A 410 -9.44 7.27 -5.78
CA LEU A 410 -9.33 7.12 -4.34
C LEU A 410 -9.52 5.65 -3.93
N TYR A 411 -8.57 5.13 -3.16
CA TYR A 411 -8.61 3.78 -2.60
C TYR A 411 -8.69 3.83 -1.08
N LYS A 412 -9.36 2.84 -0.48
CA LYS A 412 -9.41 2.62 0.96
C LYS A 412 -8.80 1.29 1.35
N ARG A 413 -7.93 1.31 2.36
CA ARG A 413 -7.33 0.11 2.94
C ARG A 413 -8.38 -0.71 3.67
N SER A 414 -8.56 -1.97 3.28
CA SER A 414 -9.40 -2.92 4.01
C SER A 414 -8.66 -3.53 5.20
N PHE A 415 -9.41 -4.17 6.12
CA PHE A 415 -8.85 -4.87 7.27
C PHE A 415 -7.95 -6.05 6.87
N SER A 416 -8.28 -6.73 5.77
CA SER A 416 -7.54 -7.91 5.27
C SER A 416 -6.39 -7.54 4.32
N PHE A 417 -6.04 -6.26 4.20
CA PHE A 417 -5.02 -5.66 3.34
C PHE A 417 -5.29 -5.43 1.83
N PRO A 418 -6.36 -5.90 1.14
CA PRO A 418 -6.64 -5.40 -0.20
C PRO A 418 -7.10 -3.93 -0.19
N TRP A 419 -6.73 -3.19 -1.23
CA TRP A 419 -7.21 -1.84 -1.50
C TRP A 419 -8.59 -1.90 -2.16
N LEU A 420 -9.53 -1.13 -1.62
CA LEU A 420 -10.90 -1.03 -2.14
C LEU A 420 -11.05 0.28 -2.91
N ARG A 421 -11.48 0.24 -4.16
CA ARG A 421 -11.82 1.43 -4.94
C ARG A 421 -13.01 2.14 -4.30
N CYS A 422 -12.85 3.42 -4.02
CA CYS A 422 -13.92 4.26 -3.50
C CYS A 422 -14.82 4.68 -4.65
N LEU A 423 -16.14 4.56 -4.46
CA LEU A 423 -17.13 4.93 -5.46
C LEU A 423 -17.84 6.23 -5.07
N ASN A 424 -18.07 7.07 -6.07
CA ASN A 424 -18.94 8.22 -5.91
C ASN A 424 -20.42 7.79 -5.77
N PRO A 425 -21.35 8.66 -5.33
CA PRO A 425 -22.74 8.27 -5.11
C PRO A 425 -23.45 7.65 -6.33
N SER A 426 -23.19 8.17 -7.53
CA SER A 426 -23.76 7.63 -8.78
C SER A 426 -23.19 6.25 -9.15
N GLU A 427 -21.88 6.07 -9.06
CA GLU A 427 -21.21 4.79 -9.28
C GLU A 427 -21.65 3.74 -8.25
N ALA A 428 -21.83 4.16 -6.99
CA ALA A 428 -22.29 3.30 -5.91
C ALA A 428 -23.72 2.79 -6.15
N ASP A 429 -24.64 3.67 -6.58
CA ASP A 429 -26.01 3.28 -6.94
C ASP A 429 -26.01 2.32 -8.14
N TYR A 430 -25.22 2.61 -9.17
CA TYR A 430 -25.07 1.73 -10.32
C TYR A 430 -24.52 0.35 -9.91
N ALA A 431 -23.43 0.30 -9.13
CA ALA A 431 -22.83 -0.95 -8.68
C ALA A 431 -23.80 -1.78 -7.81
N LEU A 432 -24.57 -1.11 -6.95
CA LEU A 432 -25.63 -1.73 -6.16
C LEU A 432 -26.70 -2.39 -7.04
N ARG A 433 -27.21 -1.67 -8.04
CA ARG A 433 -28.21 -2.18 -8.98
C ARG A 433 -27.64 -3.32 -9.82
N GLU A 434 -26.48 -3.15 -10.43
CA GLU A 434 -25.87 -4.18 -11.28
C GLU A 434 -25.64 -5.50 -10.52
N VAL A 435 -25.14 -5.43 -9.27
CA VAL A 435 -24.91 -6.64 -8.46
C VAL A 435 -26.22 -7.23 -7.93
N HIS A 436 -27.29 -6.44 -7.78
CA HIS A 436 -28.57 -6.88 -7.25
C HIS A 436 -29.52 -7.42 -8.33
N GLU A 437 -29.71 -6.66 -9.42
CA GLU A 437 -30.69 -6.87 -10.50
C GLU A 437 -30.06 -7.05 -11.90
N GLY A 438 -28.75 -6.85 -12.06
CA GLY A 438 -28.07 -7.04 -13.35
C GLY A 438 -28.07 -8.49 -13.83
N ILE A 439 -27.36 -8.76 -14.94
CA ILE A 439 -27.36 -10.08 -15.61
C ILE A 439 -26.95 -11.21 -14.64
N CYS A 440 -26.02 -10.91 -13.73
CA CYS A 440 -25.54 -11.81 -12.67
C CYS A 440 -26.14 -11.49 -11.27
N GLY A 441 -27.14 -10.61 -11.17
CA GLY A 441 -27.81 -10.20 -9.95
C GLY A 441 -28.83 -11.21 -9.43
N ASN A 442 -28.72 -11.61 -8.16
CA ASN A 442 -29.51 -12.71 -7.58
C ASN A 442 -30.53 -12.24 -6.52
N HIS A 443 -30.87 -10.95 -6.50
CA HIS A 443 -31.81 -10.36 -5.54
C HIS A 443 -31.51 -10.76 -4.08
N THR A 444 -30.22 -10.76 -3.72
CA THR A 444 -29.74 -11.09 -2.37
C THR A 444 -30.13 -10.05 -1.35
N GLY A 445 -30.24 -10.46 -0.09
CA GLY A 445 -30.52 -9.57 1.03
C GLY A 445 -29.42 -8.52 1.24
N GLY A 446 -29.77 -7.36 1.80
CA GLY A 446 -28.89 -6.19 1.86
C GLY A 446 -27.52 -6.44 2.51
N ARG A 447 -27.48 -7.27 3.56
CA ARG A 447 -26.20 -7.67 4.19
C ARG A 447 -25.30 -8.42 3.21
N THR A 448 -25.82 -9.45 2.55
CA THR A 448 -25.08 -10.26 1.58
C THR A 448 -24.65 -9.41 0.38
N LEU A 449 -25.52 -8.53 -0.10
CA LEU A 449 -25.22 -7.60 -1.19
C LEU A 449 -24.03 -6.68 -0.84
N SER A 450 -24.06 -6.04 0.34
CA SER A 450 -22.96 -5.19 0.79
C SER A 450 -21.63 -5.95 0.92
N HIS A 451 -21.66 -7.19 1.42
CA HIS A 451 -20.45 -8.01 1.54
C HIS A 451 -19.91 -8.45 0.17
N LYS A 452 -20.79 -8.69 -0.81
CA LYS A 452 -20.40 -9.05 -2.18
C LYS A 452 -19.65 -7.89 -2.85
N LEU A 453 -20.16 -6.67 -2.71
CA LEU A 453 -19.50 -5.46 -3.22
C LEU A 453 -18.13 -5.21 -2.56
N LEU A 454 -18.04 -5.39 -1.24
CA LEU A 454 -16.76 -5.30 -0.53
C LEU A 454 -15.75 -6.34 -1.02
N ARG A 455 -16.19 -7.59 -1.26
CA ARG A 455 -15.34 -8.66 -1.80
C ARG A 455 -14.90 -8.42 -3.25
N GLN A 456 -15.72 -7.71 -4.02
CA GLN A 456 -15.38 -7.27 -5.38
C GLN A 456 -14.40 -6.08 -5.41
N GLY A 457 -14.08 -5.51 -4.24
CA GLY A 457 -13.09 -4.43 -4.15
C GLY A 457 -13.69 -3.04 -4.12
N TYR A 458 -14.99 -2.85 -3.86
CA TYR A 458 -15.64 -1.54 -3.83
C TYR A 458 -15.92 -1.05 -2.41
N TYR A 459 -15.92 0.27 -2.21
CA TYR A 459 -16.21 0.90 -0.93
C TYR A 459 -16.89 2.27 -1.03
N TRP A 460 -17.83 2.52 -0.13
CA TRP A 460 -18.28 3.85 0.28
C TRP A 460 -18.85 3.78 1.71
N PRO A 461 -18.96 4.90 2.45
CA PRO A 461 -19.29 4.90 3.88
C PRO A 461 -20.63 4.23 4.23
N THR A 462 -21.64 4.38 3.38
CA THR A 462 -23.02 3.95 3.62
C THR A 462 -23.40 2.63 2.93
N ILE A 463 -22.44 1.89 2.36
CA ILE A 463 -22.67 0.66 1.58
C ILE A 463 -23.65 -0.34 2.20
N HIS A 464 -23.59 -0.52 3.52
CA HIS A 464 -24.49 -1.43 4.21
C HIS A 464 -25.94 -0.91 4.25
N GLN A 465 -26.10 0.37 4.56
CA GLN A 465 -27.42 1.00 4.65
C GLN A 465 -28.05 1.13 3.26
N ASP A 466 -27.28 1.49 2.25
CA ASP A 466 -27.74 1.66 0.88
C ASP A 466 -28.18 0.31 0.28
N ALA A 467 -27.43 -0.76 0.54
CA ALA A 467 -27.83 -2.11 0.15
C ALA A 467 -29.15 -2.55 0.82
N ILE A 468 -29.35 -2.24 2.11
CA ILE A 468 -30.63 -2.53 2.80
C ILE A 468 -31.77 -1.71 2.18
N ASN A 469 -31.52 -0.43 1.91
CA ASN A 469 -32.52 0.47 1.34
C ASN A 469 -32.93 0.04 -0.07
N LEU A 470 -31.98 -0.37 -0.92
CA LEU A 470 -32.25 -0.91 -2.24
C LEU A 470 -33.16 -2.15 -2.17
N VAL A 471 -32.79 -3.12 -1.34
CA VAL A 471 -33.56 -4.37 -1.19
C VAL A 471 -34.97 -4.11 -0.65
N ARG A 472 -35.12 -3.15 0.27
CA ARG A 472 -36.43 -2.72 0.79
C ARG A 472 -37.31 -2.07 -0.28
N LYS A 473 -36.72 -1.32 -1.21
CA LYS A 473 -37.44 -0.67 -2.32
C LYS A 473 -37.67 -1.59 -3.52
N CYS A 474 -36.91 -2.68 -3.63
CA CYS A 474 -36.99 -3.60 -4.76
C CYS A 474 -38.30 -4.40 -4.76
N ASP A 475 -39.18 -4.14 -5.74
CA ASP A 475 -40.48 -4.80 -5.91
C ASP A 475 -40.35 -6.34 -5.98
N LYS A 476 -39.39 -6.86 -6.76
CA LYS A 476 -39.10 -8.31 -6.88
C LYS A 476 -38.77 -8.96 -5.53
N CYS A 477 -38.00 -8.26 -4.69
CA CYS A 477 -37.67 -8.73 -3.36
C CYS A 477 -38.88 -8.69 -2.42
N GLN A 478 -39.69 -7.63 -2.48
CA GLN A 478 -40.85 -7.47 -1.62
C GLN A 478 -41.97 -8.47 -1.94
N ARG A 479 -42.27 -8.71 -3.23
CA ARG A 479 -43.29 -9.69 -3.66
C ARG A 479 -42.96 -11.12 -3.25
N ASN A 480 -41.66 -11.45 -3.19
CA ASN A 480 -41.16 -12.80 -2.89
C ASN A 480 -40.56 -12.92 -1.48
N ALA A 481 -40.84 -11.97 -0.57
CA ALA A 481 -40.34 -12.01 0.79
C ALA A 481 -41.05 -13.11 1.60
N ASN A 482 -40.27 -13.99 2.23
CA ASN A 482 -40.82 -15.02 3.11
C ASN A 482 -41.22 -14.41 4.46
N ILE A 483 -42.50 -14.45 4.80
CA ILE A 483 -42.99 -14.10 6.14
C ILE A 483 -42.85 -15.34 7.03
N SER A 484 -41.76 -15.42 7.82
CA SER A 484 -41.60 -16.52 8.78
C SER A 484 -42.62 -16.37 9.91
N ARG A 485 -43.57 -17.30 9.99
CA ARG A 485 -44.58 -17.38 11.07
C ARG A 485 -44.22 -18.39 12.16
N ARG A 486 -43.02 -18.99 12.13
CA ARG A 486 -42.61 -20.04 13.06
C ARG A 486 -41.63 -19.50 14.10
N PRO A 487 -41.77 -19.88 15.40
CA PRO A 487 -40.81 -19.52 16.44
C PRO A 487 -39.44 -20.16 16.17
N SER A 488 -38.37 -19.44 16.52
CA SER A 488 -37.00 -19.92 16.36
C SER A 488 -36.74 -21.15 17.25
N GLN A 489 -36.36 -22.27 16.65
CA GLN A 489 -35.84 -23.43 17.38
C GLN A 489 -34.30 -23.40 17.41
N PRO A 490 -33.66 -23.93 18.47
CA PRO A 490 -32.21 -24.04 18.53
C PRO A 490 -31.68 -24.91 17.38
N LEU A 491 -30.63 -24.43 16.70
CA LEU A 491 -29.99 -25.11 15.58
C LEU A 491 -29.21 -26.34 16.08
N THR A 492 -29.59 -27.53 15.62
CA THR A 492 -28.78 -28.74 15.80
C THR A 492 -27.72 -28.79 14.70
N SER A 493 -26.44 -28.63 15.05
CA SER A 493 -25.34 -28.70 14.08
C SER A 493 -25.03 -30.15 13.71
N ILE A 494 -25.08 -30.47 12.42
CA ILE A 494 -24.51 -31.71 11.89
C ILE A 494 -23.00 -31.49 11.71
N THR A 495 -22.19 -32.29 12.39
CA THR A 495 -20.72 -32.15 12.37
C THR A 495 -20.14 -32.82 11.13
N ALA A 496 -19.60 -32.02 10.20
CA ALA A 496 -18.72 -32.51 9.14
C ALA A 496 -17.25 -32.29 9.56
N PRO A 497 -16.36 -33.27 9.40
CA PRO A 497 -15.05 -33.22 10.03
C PRO A 497 -14.01 -32.38 9.26
N TRP A 498 -14.15 -32.21 7.94
CA TRP A 498 -13.30 -31.36 7.09
C TRP A 498 -14.01 -31.00 5.76
N PRO A 499 -13.54 -29.98 5.01
CA PRO A 499 -14.08 -29.61 3.69
C PRO A 499 -14.25 -30.79 2.74
N PHE A 500 -15.38 -30.85 2.05
CA PHE A 500 -15.69 -31.84 1.00
C PHE A 500 -15.75 -33.31 1.46
N ALA A 501 -15.67 -33.57 2.76
CA ALA A 501 -15.77 -34.91 3.33
C ALA A 501 -17.18 -35.49 3.17
N GLN A 502 -18.20 -34.66 3.29
CA GLN A 502 -19.59 -35.08 3.40
C GLN A 502 -20.48 -34.17 2.56
N TRP A 503 -21.19 -34.78 1.61
CA TRP A 503 -22.09 -34.09 0.70
C TRP A 503 -23.53 -34.52 0.95
N GLY A 504 -24.46 -33.57 0.96
CA GLY A 504 -25.89 -33.86 0.82
C GLY A 504 -26.30 -33.66 -0.62
N MET A 505 -27.07 -34.59 -1.16
CA MET A 505 -27.51 -34.57 -2.54
C MET A 505 -29.02 -34.70 -2.62
N ASP A 506 -29.62 -33.97 -3.55
CA ASP A 506 -31.06 -33.97 -3.77
C ASP A 506 -31.42 -33.54 -5.21
N PHE A 507 -32.63 -33.86 -5.65
CA PHE A 507 -33.20 -33.39 -6.91
C PHE A 507 -34.27 -32.31 -6.69
N VAL A 508 -34.29 -31.33 -7.58
CA VAL A 508 -35.32 -30.29 -7.64
C VAL A 508 -36.08 -30.39 -8.96
N GLY A 509 -37.41 -30.46 -8.88
CA GLY A 509 -38.29 -30.38 -10.05
C GLY A 509 -39.56 -31.23 -9.92
N PRO A 510 -40.39 -31.28 -10.98
CA PRO A 510 -40.15 -30.68 -12.29
C PRO A 510 -40.29 -29.15 -12.29
N LEU A 511 -39.31 -28.47 -12.89
CA LEU A 511 -39.28 -27.04 -13.18
C LEU A 511 -39.83 -26.76 -14.59
N PRO A 512 -40.21 -25.51 -14.93
CA PRO A 512 -40.55 -25.13 -16.30
C PRO A 512 -39.48 -25.55 -17.29
N MET A 513 -39.91 -26.08 -18.44
CA MET A 513 -39.01 -26.66 -19.43
C MET A 513 -38.06 -25.60 -20.01
N ALA A 514 -36.77 -25.83 -19.85
CA ALA A 514 -35.70 -25.02 -20.43
C ALA A 514 -35.17 -25.66 -21.74
N THR A 515 -34.25 -24.95 -22.41
CA THR A 515 -33.58 -25.44 -23.63
C THR A 515 -32.99 -26.84 -23.41
N GLY A 516 -33.21 -27.74 -24.39
CA GLY A 516 -32.78 -29.14 -24.30
C GLY A 516 -33.68 -30.02 -23.42
N GLN A 517 -34.96 -29.65 -23.25
CA GLN A 517 -35.96 -30.37 -22.45
C GLN A 517 -35.57 -30.55 -20.97
N ARG A 518 -34.66 -29.71 -20.46
CA ARG A 518 -34.20 -29.73 -19.07
C ARG A 518 -35.31 -29.25 -18.15
N LYS A 519 -35.70 -30.09 -17.19
CA LYS A 519 -36.79 -29.84 -16.25
C LYS A 519 -36.47 -30.26 -14.81
N PHE A 520 -35.30 -30.84 -14.56
CA PHE A 520 -34.84 -31.20 -13.23
C PHE A 520 -33.51 -30.54 -12.94
N LEU A 521 -33.16 -30.42 -11.66
CA LEU A 521 -31.85 -29.96 -11.20
C LEU A 521 -31.33 -30.98 -10.19
N ILE A 522 -30.12 -31.49 -10.37
CA ILE A 522 -29.42 -32.22 -9.31
C ILE A 522 -28.58 -31.22 -8.52
N VAL A 523 -28.65 -31.27 -7.20
CA VAL A 523 -27.94 -30.35 -6.31
C VAL A 523 -27.13 -31.15 -5.30
N ALA A 524 -25.87 -30.79 -5.11
CA ALA A 524 -25.00 -31.31 -4.07
C ALA A 524 -24.44 -30.18 -3.22
N VAL A 525 -24.45 -30.36 -1.90
CA VAL A 525 -24.01 -29.37 -0.92
C VAL A 525 -23.00 -29.99 0.02
N ASP A 526 -21.82 -29.40 0.11
CA ASP A 526 -20.82 -29.80 1.12
C ASP A 526 -21.24 -29.31 2.51
N TYR A 527 -21.22 -30.22 3.48
CA TYR A 527 -21.72 -29.93 4.83
C TYR A 527 -20.80 -29.00 5.61
N PHE A 528 -19.50 -28.95 5.28
CA PHE A 528 -18.53 -28.12 5.98
C PHE A 528 -18.50 -26.69 5.41
N THR A 529 -18.18 -26.56 4.11
CA THR A 529 -17.97 -25.27 3.44
C THR A 529 -19.26 -24.59 3.00
N LYS A 530 -20.37 -25.34 2.94
CA LYS A 530 -21.64 -24.93 2.33
C LYS A 530 -21.51 -24.65 0.83
N TRP A 531 -20.48 -25.19 0.18
CA TRP A 531 -20.31 -25.12 -1.26
C TRP A 531 -21.42 -25.88 -1.98
N VAL A 532 -21.93 -25.32 -3.07
CA VAL A 532 -23.06 -25.86 -3.82
C VAL A 532 -22.63 -26.18 -5.25
N GLU A 533 -22.88 -27.41 -5.69
CA GLU A 533 -22.81 -27.83 -7.09
C GLU A 533 -24.22 -28.14 -7.58
N ALA A 534 -24.61 -27.59 -8.75
CA ALA A 534 -25.94 -27.80 -9.30
C ALA A 534 -25.90 -27.98 -10.82
N GLU A 535 -26.61 -28.97 -11.35
CA GLU A 535 -26.64 -29.29 -12.78
C GLU A 535 -28.08 -29.52 -13.30
N PRO A 536 -28.49 -28.86 -14.40
CA PRO A 536 -29.81 -29.06 -14.98
C PRO A 536 -29.90 -30.31 -15.87
N LEU A 537 -30.94 -31.12 -15.68
CA LEU A 537 -31.15 -32.42 -16.33
C LEU A 537 -32.52 -32.49 -17.05
N ALA A 538 -32.57 -33.20 -18.19
CA ALA A 538 -33.81 -33.49 -18.90
C ALA A 538 -34.60 -34.65 -18.26
N THR A 539 -33.86 -35.67 -17.82
CA THR A 539 -34.41 -36.88 -17.18
C THR A 539 -33.53 -37.29 -16.01
N ILE A 540 -34.16 -37.72 -14.92
CA ILE A 540 -33.47 -38.31 -13.78
C ILE A 540 -33.15 -39.77 -14.15
N THR A 541 -31.87 -40.08 -14.33
CA THR A 541 -31.37 -41.42 -14.64
C THR A 541 -30.16 -41.73 -13.77
N GLU A 542 -29.90 -43.02 -13.56
CA GLU A 542 -28.77 -43.51 -12.76
C GLU A 542 -27.44 -43.01 -13.35
N LYS A 543 -27.27 -43.17 -14.67
CA LYS A 543 -26.09 -42.70 -15.41
C LYS A 543 -25.84 -41.20 -15.27
N ASN A 544 -26.89 -40.37 -15.28
CA ASN A 544 -26.74 -38.92 -15.10
C ASN A 544 -26.29 -38.58 -13.68
N THR A 545 -26.77 -39.33 -12.69
CA THR A 545 -26.41 -39.16 -11.27
C THR A 545 -24.94 -39.53 -11.03
N GLU A 546 -24.50 -40.67 -11.54
CA GLU A 546 -23.09 -41.09 -11.50
C GLU A 546 -22.18 -40.10 -12.22
N SER A 547 -22.58 -39.67 -13.42
CA SER A 547 -21.81 -38.69 -14.20
C SER A 547 -21.67 -37.35 -13.48
N PHE A 548 -22.71 -36.92 -12.78
CA PHE A 548 -22.67 -35.70 -11.96
C PHE A 548 -21.71 -35.86 -10.78
N VAL A 549 -21.80 -36.95 -10.00
CA VAL A 549 -20.88 -37.18 -8.86
C VAL A 549 -19.44 -37.27 -9.36
N TRP A 550 -19.21 -37.99 -10.45
CA TRP A 550 -17.89 -38.12 -11.06
C TRP A 550 -17.32 -36.75 -11.45
N ARG A 551 -18.03 -36.00 -12.30
CA ARG A 551 -17.50 -34.77 -12.88
C ARG A 551 -17.49 -33.61 -11.90
N SER A 552 -18.57 -33.43 -11.15
CA SER A 552 -18.80 -32.23 -10.34
C SER A 552 -18.26 -32.35 -8.91
N ILE A 553 -18.10 -33.59 -8.40
CA ILE A 553 -17.55 -33.83 -7.06
C ILE A 553 -16.16 -34.46 -7.15
N ILE A 554 -16.04 -35.67 -7.70
CA ILE A 554 -14.79 -36.46 -7.64
C ILE A 554 -13.65 -35.79 -8.41
N CYS A 555 -13.87 -35.43 -9.68
CA CYS A 555 -12.84 -34.81 -10.51
C CYS A 555 -12.39 -33.42 -10.01
N ARG A 556 -13.20 -32.73 -9.21
CA ARG A 556 -12.94 -31.34 -8.78
C ARG A 556 -12.40 -31.25 -7.36
N PHE A 557 -12.94 -32.06 -6.45
CA PHE A 557 -12.68 -31.97 -5.01
C PHE A 557 -12.12 -33.27 -4.41
N GLY A 558 -12.04 -34.33 -5.21
CA GLY A 558 -11.62 -35.65 -4.77
C GLY A 558 -12.78 -36.53 -4.30
N VAL A 559 -12.46 -37.76 -3.93
CA VAL A 559 -13.45 -38.76 -3.51
C VAL A 559 -14.01 -38.39 -2.13
N PRO A 560 -15.33 -38.14 -2.00
CA PRO A 560 -15.92 -37.81 -0.72
C PRO A 560 -15.95 -39.04 0.19
N ARG A 561 -15.92 -38.81 1.51
CA ARG A 561 -16.08 -39.90 2.49
C ARG A 561 -17.52 -40.39 2.52
N THR A 562 -18.47 -39.47 2.51
CA THR A 562 -19.89 -39.78 2.70
C THR A 562 -20.76 -38.95 1.76
N ILE A 563 -21.75 -39.61 1.14
CA ILE A 563 -22.83 -38.94 0.40
C ILE A 563 -24.14 -39.27 1.10
N ILE A 564 -24.91 -38.23 1.44
CA ILE A 564 -26.23 -38.33 2.05
C ILE A 564 -27.28 -37.97 0.99
N THR A 565 -28.24 -38.86 0.76
CA THR A 565 -29.38 -38.60 -0.15
C THR A 565 -30.70 -38.86 0.55
N ASP A 566 -31.81 -38.44 -0.04
CA ASP A 566 -33.14 -38.91 0.35
C ASP A 566 -33.36 -40.38 -0.05
N ASN A 567 -34.48 -40.96 0.39
CA ASN A 567 -34.92 -42.32 0.01
C ASN A 567 -35.54 -42.36 -1.40
N GLY A 568 -35.22 -41.41 -2.28
CA GLY A 568 -35.71 -41.41 -3.65
C GLY A 568 -35.20 -42.64 -4.41
N LYS A 569 -36.09 -43.31 -5.18
CA LYS A 569 -35.73 -44.49 -6.01
C LYS A 569 -34.57 -44.22 -6.97
N GLN A 570 -34.37 -42.97 -7.33
CA GLN A 570 -33.26 -42.48 -8.15
C GLN A 570 -31.87 -42.56 -7.49
N PHE A 571 -31.79 -42.51 -6.16
CA PHE A 571 -30.54 -42.70 -5.41
C PHE A 571 -30.47 -44.09 -4.76
N ASP A 572 -31.61 -44.72 -4.54
CA ASP A 572 -31.71 -46.08 -4.01
C ASP A 572 -31.72 -47.16 -5.11
N CYS A 573 -30.74 -47.10 -6.03
CA CYS A 573 -30.60 -48.06 -7.13
C CYS A 573 -29.30 -48.87 -7.02
N GLN A 574 -29.28 -50.05 -7.65
CA GLN A 574 -28.13 -50.96 -7.56
C GLN A 574 -26.88 -50.36 -8.24
N ALA A 575 -27.05 -49.69 -9.38
CA ALA A 575 -25.96 -49.03 -10.10
C ALA A 575 -25.24 -47.98 -9.23
N PHE A 576 -25.99 -47.07 -8.60
CA PHE A 576 -25.39 -46.01 -7.77
C PHE A 576 -24.75 -46.56 -6.50
N ARG A 577 -25.32 -47.62 -5.91
CA ARG A 577 -24.71 -48.34 -4.78
C ARG A 577 -23.40 -49.00 -5.18
N ASP A 578 -23.34 -49.61 -6.36
CA ASP A 578 -22.12 -50.26 -6.87
C ASP A 578 -21.05 -49.22 -7.23
N PHE A 579 -21.44 -48.10 -7.82
CA PHE A 579 -20.56 -46.94 -8.01
C PHE A 579 -19.97 -46.45 -6.68
N CYS A 580 -20.80 -46.25 -5.65
CA CYS A 580 -20.30 -45.82 -4.34
C CYS A 580 -19.36 -46.85 -3.72
N ARG A 581 -19.63 -48.16 -3.87
CA ARG A 581 -18.74 -49.23 -3.39
C ARG A 581 -17.40 -49.24 -4.10
N GLU A 582 -17.40 -49.09 -5.43
CA GLU A 582 -16.19 -49.04 -6.26
C GLU A 582 -15.26 -47.93 -5.78
N TRP A 583 -15.82 -46.74 -5.53
CA TRP A 583 -15.08 -45.56 -5.07
C TRP A 583 -14.91 -45.49 -3.54
N ARG A 584 -15.38 -46.50 -2.79
CA ARG A 584 -15.33 -46.55 -1.32
C ARG A 584 -16.00 -45.35 -0.62
N ILE A 585 -17.08 -44.85 -1.23
CA ILE A 585 -17.91 -43.78 -0.70
C ILE A 585 -18.98 -44.39 0.21
N GLU A 586 -19.10 -43.87 1.43
CA GLU A 586 -20.17 -44.27 2.35
C GLU A 586 -21.49 -43.59 1.94
N HIS A 587 -22.37 -44.32 1.27
CA HIS A 587 -23.70 -43.81 0.92
C HIS A 587 -24.67 -43.99 2.10
N ARG A 588 -25.21 -42.88 2.62
CA ARG A 588 -26.19 -42.87 3.71
C ARG A 588 -27.52 -42.32 3.23
N LEU A 589 -28.59 -43.04 3.52
CA LEU A 589 -29.95 -42.60 3.19
C LEU A 589 -30.57 -41.86 4.38
N ALA A 590 -31.17 -40.70 4.12
CA ALA A 590 -31.93 -39.96 5.11
C ALA A 590 -33.20 -40.73 5.46
N SER A 591 -33.34 -41.11 6.74
CA SER A 591 -34.52 -41.81 7.25
C SER A 591 -35.77 -40.93 7.16
N VAL A 592 -36.93 -41.55 6.86
CA VAL A 592 -38.25 -40.88 6.88
C VAL A 592 -38.58 -40.28 8.25
N ALA A 593 -38.03 -40.84 9.34
CA ALA A 593 -38.21 -40.33 10.70
C ALA A 593 -37.27 -39.15 11.05
N TYR A 594 -36.17 -38.97 10.31
CA TYR A 594 -35.18 -37.91 10.53
C TYR A 594 -34.77 -37.22 9.21
N PRO A 595 -35.71 -36.55 8.51
CA PRO A 595 -35.44 -35.87 7.24
C PRO A 595 -34.40 -34.74 7.38
N GLN A 596 -34.22 -34.24 8.61
CA GLN A 596 -33.20 -33.24 8.98
C GLN A 596 -31.77 -33.64 8.60
N SER A 597 -31.49 -34.94 8.43
CA SER A 597 -30.18 -35.46 8.03
C SER A 597 -29.75 -35.07 6.61
N ASN A 598 -30.70 -34.70 5.70
CA ASN A 598 -30.40 -34.08 4.41
C ASN A 598 -30.77 -32.57 4.37
N GLY A 599 -31.05 -31.96 5.52
CA GLY A 599 -31.64 -30.62 5.60
C GLY A 599 -30.77 -29.49 5.00
N GLN A 600 -29.46 -29.70 4.81
CA GLN A 600 -28.59 -28.74 4.13
C GLN A 600 -28.91 -28.64 2.63
N ALA A 601 -29.13 -29.78 1.96
CA ALA A 601 -29.50 -29.79 0.55
C ALA A 601 -30.90 -29.18 0.37
N GLU A 602 -31.86 -29.50 1.24
CA GLU A 602 -33.20 -28.89 1.21
C GLU A 602 -33.19 -27.36 1.38
N VAL A 603 -32.38 -26.85 2.32
CA VAL A 603 -32.25 -25.40 2.54
C VAL A 603 -31.69 -24.71 1.30
N ILE A 604 -30.65 -25.27 0.69
CA ILE A 604 -30.07 -24.74 -0.54
C ILE A 604 -31.06 -24.84 -1.71
N ASN A 605 -31.81 -25.93 -1.83
CA ASN A 605 -32.84 -26.08 -2.86
C ASN A 605 -33.90 -24.98 -2.75
N ARG A 606 -34.35 -24.66 -1.52
CA ARG A 606 -35.25 -23.52 -1.28
C ARG A 606 -34.63 -22.19 -1.67
N GLU A 607 -33.35 -21.97 -1.40
CA GLU A 607 -32.63 -20.76 -1.81
C GLU A 607 -32.51 -20.64 -3.34
N ILE A 608 -32.14 -21.72 -4.03
CA ILE A 608 -32.04 -21.76 -5.50
C ILE A 608 -33.40 -21.42 -6.11
N ILE A 609 -34.48 -22.06 -5.66
CA ILE A 609 -35.83 -21.82 -6.17
C ILE A 609 -36.28 -20.38 -5.88
N SER A 610 -36.02 -19.86 -4.68
CA SER A 610 -36.33 -18.47 -4.33
C SER A 610 -35.60 -17.47 -5.24
N GLY A 611 -34.32 -17.73 -5.54
CA GLY A 611 -33.54 -16.94 -6.49
C GLY A 611 -34.10 -16.98 -7.91
N LEU A 612 -34.46 -18.17 -8.40
CA LEU A 612 -35.06 -18.36 -9.72
C LEU A 612 -36.42 -17.63 -9.84
N LYS A 613 -37.27 -17.71 -8.81
CA LYS A 613 -38.56 -16.99 -8.77
C LYS A 613 -38.40 -15.49 -8.93
N LYS A 614 -37.43 -14.89 -8.23
CA LYS A 614 -37.19 -13.43 -8.28
C LYS A 614 -36.70 -12.96 -9.65
N ARG A 615 -36.07 -13.84 -10.44
CA ARG A 615 -35.53 -13.51 -11.77
C ARG A 615 -36.52 -13.68 -12.92
N LEU A 616 -37.50 -14.58 -12.81
CA LEU A 616 -38.28 -15.05 -13.95
C LEU A 616 -39.63 -14.34 -14.18
N GLU A 617 -39.94 -13.28 -13.43
CA GLU A 617 -41.11 -12.34 -13.47
C GLU A 617 -42.50 -12.84 -13.93
N ASP A 618 -42.64 -13.59 -15.03
CA ASP A 618 -43.90 -13.84 -15.74
C ASP A 618 -44.30 -15.30 -15.99
N ARG A 619 -43.60 -16.33 -15.46
CA ARG A 619 -43.95 -17.73 -15.81
C ARG A 619 -44.04 -18.80 -14.74
N VAL A 620 -43.95 -18.50 -13.43
CA VAL A 620 -44.02 -19.61 -12.47
C VAL A 620 -44.72 -19.32 -11.15
N LEU A 621 -46.05 -19.37 -11.22
CA LEU A 621 -46.95 -19.57 -10.08
C LEU A 621 -46.81 -20.96 -9.40
N TYR A 622 -45.96 -21.86 -9.92
CA TYR A 622 -45.94 -23.28 -9.53
C TYR A 622 -44.58 -23.81 -9.01
N LEU A 623 -43.58 -22.96 -8.75
CA LEU A 623 -42.33 -23.41 -8.11
C LEU A 623 -42.51 -23.60 -6.60
N THR A 624 -43.29 -24.60 -6.20
CA THR A 624 -43.38 -25.01 -4.79
C THR A 624 -42.53 -26.25 -4.59
N TYR A 625 -41.48 -26.10 -3.78
CA TYR A 625 -40.81 -27.23 -3.14
C TYR A 625 -41.52 -27.48 -1.80
N PRO A 626 -41.93 -28.72 -1.47
CA PRO A 626 -42.62 -29.03 -0.22
C PRO A 626 -41.89 -28.58 1.07
#